data_AF-A0A7S0N6S5-F1
#
_entry.id   AF-A0A7S0N6S5-F1
#
_cell.length_a   1.000
_cell.length_b   1.000
_cell.length_c   1.000
_cell.angle_alpha   90.00
_cell.angle_beta   90.00
_cell.angle_gamma   90.00
#
_symmetry.space_group_name_H-M   'P 1'
#
loop_
_entity.id
_entity.type
_entity.pdbx_description
1 polymer ?
#
loop_
_entity_poly.entity_id
_entity_poly.type
_entity_poly.pdbx_seq_one_letter_code
_entity_poly.pdbx_strand_id
1 'polypeptide(L)'
;GDICQTTVCPKGFKKKTCEEIETGCETAGEVCPEGYQCLCDPCIEILPDGHTTDPLVINTLMGVLSGMVVLAAYAFYKWRKHMRALEEERLRSLDLAVLESDLQETLDLCVGKYAIDVQTSAGVAEKIFELERIVLVFTDILDSTLMAAEDALMYRHAQEIHDSIIRHHIALNNGYEMNTQGDSFEIVFIDTLSAAQFCKGVQLDLLQTAWHPGILKLPSCHVVLGMNGKP
;
A
#
# COMPACT_ATOMS: atom_id res chain seq x y z
N GLY A 1 -17.43 35.37 63.71
CA GLY A 1 -17.35 35.94 62.35
C GLY A 1 -18.54 35.41 61.61
N ASP A 2 -19.43 36.30 61.16
CA ASP A 2 -20.79 35.96 60.75
C ASP A 2 -20.84 34.86 59.67
N ILE A 3 -21.16 33.64 60.07
CA ILE A 3 -21.39 32.49 59.19
C ILE A 3 -22.49 32.84 58.16
N CYS A 4 -23.42 33.70 58.55
CA CYS A 4 -24.43 34.29 57.69
C CYS A 4 -23.86 35.07 56.49
N GLN A 5 -22.68 35.71 56.59
CA GLN A 5 -22.16 36.52 55.48
C GLN A 5 -21.35 35.69 54.47
N THR A 6 -20.59 34.70 54.93
CA THR A 6 -19.66 33.92 54.09
C THR A 6 -20.26 32.67 53.45
N THR A 7 -21.45 32.22 53.88
CA THR A 7 -22.08 31.01 53.31
C THR A 7 -22.62 31.26 51.90
N VAL A 8 -22.36 30.33 50.97
CA VAL A 8 -22.91 30.30 49.60
C VAL A 8 -23.81 29.08 49.45
N CYS A 9 -25.09 29.30 49.12
CA CYS A 9 -26.04 28.21 48.91
C CYS A 9 -25.91 27.61 47.49
N PRO A 10 -26.14 26.30 47.31
CA PRO A 10 -26.19 25.66 45.99
C PRO A 10 -27.25 26.28 45.07
N LYS A 11 -27.12 26.09 43.75
CA LYS A 11 -28.10 26.60 42.78
C LYS A 11 -29.50 26.02 43.05
N GLY A 12 -30.50 26.90 43.13
CA GLY A 12 -31.90 26.54 43.43
C GLY A 12 -32.29 26.69 44.90
N PHE A 13 -31.32 26.91 45.79
CA PHE A 13 -31.55 27.16 47.21
C PHE A 13 -31.52 28.66 47.50
N LYS A 14 -32.41 29.12 48.39
CA LYS A 14 -32.40 30.50 48.86
C LYS A 14 -31.59 30.60 50.15
N LYS A 15 -30.68 31.57 50.23
CA LYS A 15 -29.94 31.86 51.46
C LYS A 15 -30.86 32.54 52.46
N LYS A 16 -30.92 32.01 53.70
CA LYS A 16 -31.67 32.62 54.79
C LYS A 16 -30.95 33.87 55.29
N THR A 17 -31.72 34.85 55.76
CA THR A 17 -31.19 36.05 56.41
C THR A 17 -30.59 35.71 57.78
N CYS A 18 -29.76 36.58 58.34
CA CYS A 18 -29.11 36.28 59.61
C CYS A 18 -30.11 36.12 60.77
N GLU A 19 -31.20 36.89 60.72
CA GLU A 19 -32.29 36.81 61.69
C GLU A 19 -33.02 35.45 61.59
N GLU A 20 -33.31 34.97 60.37
CA GLU A 20 -33.92 33.65 60.13
C GLU A 20 -33.02 32.48 60.59
N ILE A 21 -31.69 32.65 60.49
CA ILE A 21 -30.72 31.65 60.96
C ILE A 21 -30.66 31.63 62.49
N GLU A 22 -30.70 32.79 63.14
CA GLU A 22 -30.68 32.90 64.61
C GLU A 22 -31.96 32.36 65.27
N THR A 23 -33.13 32.63 64.69
CA THR A 23 -34.40 32.05 65.17
C THR A 23 -34.54 30.57 64.85
N GLY A 24 -33.69 30.04 63.97
CA GLY A 24 -33.74 28.65 63.52
C GLY A 24 -35.02 28.30 62.74
N CYS A 25 -35.05 27.08 62.24
CA CYS A 25 -36.14 26.57 61.42
C CYS A 25 -37.45 26.33 62.24
N GLU A 26 -37.36 26.32 63.57
CA GLU A 26 -38.46 26.03 64.51
C GLU A 26 -39.62 27.04 64.45
N THR A 27 -39.36 28.30 64.09
CA THR A 27 -40.40 29.35 64.00
C THR A 27 -41.34 29.18 62.80
N ALA A 28 -40.95 28.40 61.79
CA ALA A 28 -41.81 28.00 60.67
C ALA A 28 -42.59 26.70 60.95
N GLY A 29 -42.44 26.10 62.14
CA GLY A 29 -43.07 24.83 62.51
C GLY A 29 -42.34 23.58 62.01
N GLU A 30 -41.09 23.71 61.53
CA GLU A 30 -40.26 22.61 61.01
C GLU A 30 -38.91 22.51 61.74
N VAL A 31 -38.37 21.29 61.90
CA VAL A 31 -37.04 21.05 62.52
C VAL A 31 -36.12 20.50 61.44
N CYS A 32 -34.91 21.06 61.27
CA CYS A 32 -33.97 20.46 60.30
C CYS A 32 -33.60 19.03 60.78
N PRO A 33 -33.50 18.04 59.86
CA PRO A 33 -33.08 16.68 60.21
C PRO A 33 -31.68 16.64 60.85
N GLU A 34 -31.39 15.61 61.64
CA GLU A 34 -30.04 15.40 62.20
C GLU A 34 -29.00 15.37 61.06
N GLY A 35 -27.89 16.11 61.24
CA GLY A 35 -26.83 16.24 60.24
C GLY A 35 -27.02 17.38 59.23
N TYR A 36 -28.03 18.23 59.38
CA TYR A 36 -28.27 19.40 58.50
C TYR A 36 -28.04 20.75 59.22
N GLN A 37 -27.61 21.77 58.48
CA GLN A 37 -27.47 23.16 58.96
C GLN A 37 -28.57 24.06 58.39
N CYS A 38 -29.23 24.84 59.27
CA CYS A 38 -30.29 25.80 58.93
C CYS A 38 -29.66 27.10 58.38
N LEU A 39 -29.02 27.04 57.19
CA LEU A 39 -28.41 28.19 56.51
C LEU A 39 -29.09 28.56 55.18
N CYS A 40 -29.65 27.57 54.49
CA CYS A 40 -30.35 27.72 53.22
C CYS A 40 -31.78 27.18 53.35
N ASP A 41 -32.64 27.55 52.39
CA ASP A 41 -33.99 27.02 52.24
C ASP A 41 -34.08 26.26 50.90
N PRO A 42 -34.29 24.92 50.92
CA PRO A 42 -34.35 24.04 52.12
C PRO A 42 -33.00 23.85 52.85
N CYS A 43 -32.98 23.31 54.08
CA CYS A 43 -31.73 23.10 54.86
C CYS A 43 -30.74 22.20 54.10
N ILE A 44 -29.43 22.38 54.30
CA ILE A 44 -28.39 21.58 53.64
C ILE A 44 -27.69 20.62 54.61
N GLU A 45 -27.28 19.45 54.12
CA GLU A 45 -26.56 18.43 54.89
C GLU A 45 -25.11 18.85 55.15
N ILE A 46 -24.61 18.57 56.35
CA ILE A 46 -23.20 18.71 56.71
C ILE A 46 -22.44 17.59 56.01
N LEU A 47 -21.88 17.88 54.83
CA LEU A 47 -20.96 16.95 54.20
C LEU A 47 -19.66 16.88 55.01
N PRO A 48 -19.18 15.68 55.39
CA PRO A 48 -17.90 15.55 56.10
C PRO A 48 -16.76 16.06 55.21
N ASP A 49 -15.92 16.92 55.79
CA ASP A 49 -14.86 17.66 55.12
C ASP A 49 -13.95 16.79 54.23
N GLY A 50 -13.68 17.31 53.03
CA GLY A 50 -13.01 16.62 51.94
C GLY A 50 -11.57 16.16 52.22
N HIS A 51 -11.24 14.98 51.69
CA HIS A 51 -9.86 14.55 51.50
C HIS A 51 -9.14 15.50 50.52
N THR A 52 -8.41 16.48 51.04
CA THR A 52 -7.40 17.20 50.28
C THR A 52 -6.26 16.23 49.95
N THR A 53 -6.22 15.73 48.72
CA THR A 53 -5.07 14.96 48.24
C THR A 53 -3.87 15.90 48.09
N ASP A 54 -2.75 15.54 48.73
CA ASP A 54 -1.51 16.33 48.73
C ASP A 54 -1.05 16.59 47.27
N PRO A 55 -0.84 17.86 46.86
CA PRO A 55 -0.35 18.21 45.52
C PRO A 55 0.92 17.45 45.10
N LEU A 56 1.77 17.05 46.06
CA LEU A 56 2.98 16.26 45.80
C LEU A 56 2.65 14.82 45.35
N VAL A 57 1.61 14.22 45.93
CA VAL A 57 1.13 12.88 45.56
C VAL A 57 0.47 12.90 44.19
N ILE A 58 -0.29 13.95 43.86
CA ILE A 58 -0.89 14.11 42.53
C ILE A 58 0.21 14.26 41.46
N ASN A 59 1.20 15.14 41.68
CA ASN A 59 2.26 15.37 40.70
C ASN A 59 3.17 14.15 40.49
N THR A 60 3.47 13.39 41.53
CA THR A 60 4.25 12.15 41.40
C THR A 60 3.47 11.07 40.64
N LEU A 61 2.18 10.90 40.93
CA LEU A 61 1.31 9.98 40.18
C LEU A 61 1.18 10.40 38.70
N MET A 62 0.99 11.69 38.41
CA MET A 62 0.97 12.19 37.03
C MET A 62 2.32 11.99 36.31
N GLY A 63 3.45 12.17 37.00
CA GLY A 63 4.79 11.92 36.48
C GLY A 63 5.03 10.45 36.13
N VAL A 64 4.60 9.52 36.98
CA VAL A 64 4.71 8.07 36.72
C VAL A 64 3.82 7.66 35.55
N LEU A 65 2.57 8.14 35.51
CA LEU A 65 1.63 7.84 34.42
C LEU A 65 2.13 8.38 33.08
N SER A 66 2.63 9.61 33.03
CA SER A 66 3.22 10.17 31.81
C SER A 66 4.47 9.41 31.36
N GLY A 67 5.34 9.01 32.29
CA GLY A 67 6.49 8.14 32.01
C GLY A 67 6.09 6.79 31.40
N MET A 68 5.05 6.15 31.96
CA MET A 68 4.54 4.88 31.41
C MET A 68 3.93 5.05 30.01
N VAL A 69 3.23 6.14 29.75
CA VAL A 69 2.68 6.45 28.42
C VAL A 69 3.81 6.64 27.40
N VAL A 70 4.89 7.34 27.75
CA VAL A 70 6.05 7.54 26.87
C VAL A 70 6.75 6.20 26.58
N LEU A 71 6.93 5.34 27.59
CA LEU A 71 7.54 4.03 27.41
C LEU A 71 6.68 3.10 26.55
N ALA A 72 5.36 3.10 26.78
CA ALA A 72 4.41 2.34 25.95
C ALA A 72 4.41 2.86 24.51
N ALA A 73 4.42 4.18 24.30
CA ALA A 73 4.50 4.79 22.98
C ALA A 73 5.82 4.45 22.27
N TYR A 74 6.94 4.44 22.99
CA TYR A 74 8.25 4.05 22.44
C TYR A 74 8.29 2.56 22.09
N ALA A 75 7.77 1.69 22.96
CA ALA A 75 7.66 0.25 22.70
C ALA A 75 6.76 -0.01 21.49
N PHE A 76 5.60 0.67 21.40
CA PHE A 76 4.71 0.59 20.26
C PHE A 76 5.34 1.11 18.98
N TYR A 77 6.08 2.23 19.03
CA TYR A 77 6.84 2.75 17.89
C TYR A 77 7.89 1.74 17.42
N LYS A 78 8.67 1.17 18.34
CA LYS A 78 9.70 0.17 18.03
C LYS A 78 9.08 -1.11 17.47
N TRP A 79 7.98 -1.58 18.06
CA TRP A 79 7.20 -2.72 17.55
C TRP A 79 6.68 -2.45 16.15
N ARG A 80 6.03 -1.30 15.92
CA ARG A 80 5.50 -0.92 14.60
C ARG A 80 6.60 -0.72 13.54
N LYS A 81 7.79 -0.28 13.94
CA LYS A 81 8.96 -0.19 13.06
C LYS A 81 9.51 -1.58 12.73
N HIS A 82 9.60 -2.46 13.73
CA HIS A 82 10.06 -3.83 13.54
C HIS A 82 9.08 -4.67 12.70
N MET A 83 7.77 -4.53 12.93
CA MET A 83 6.74 -5.19 12.14
C MET A 83 6.78 -4.78 10.66
N ARG A 84 6.99 -3.49 10.37
CA ARG A 84 7.19 -3.02 8.98
C ARG A 84 8.44 -3.61 8.34
N ALA A 85 9.54 -3.70 9.09
CA ALA A 85 10.77 -4.33 8.59
C ALA A 85 10.57 -5.83 8.28
N LEU A 86 9.85 -6.56 9.15
CA LEU A 86 9.51 -7.97 8.93
C LEU A 86 8.55 -8.16 7.75
N GLU A 87 7.60 -7.24 7.57
CA GLU A 87 6.66 -7.26 6.45
C GLU A 87 7.36 -6.97 5.13
N GLU A 88 8.26 -5.99 5.08
CA GLU A 88 9.14 -5.73 3.92
C GLU A 88 10.03 -6.95 3.60
N GLU A 89 10.62 -7.58 4.62
CA GLU A 89 11.43 -8.80 4.44
C GLU A 89 10.58 -9.98 3.94
N ARG A 90 9.36 -10.13 4.46
CA ARG A 90 8.40 -11.13 3.99
C ARG A 90 7.94 -10.87 2.56
N LEU A 91 7.61 -9.64 2.19
CA LEU A 91 7.28 -9.23 0.83
C LEU A 91 8.43 -9.53 -0.13
N ARG A 92 9.67 -9.18 0.23
CA ARG A 92 10.86 -9.54 -0.56
C ARG A 92 11.03 -11.04 -0.70
N SER A 93 10.80 -11.81 0.37
CA SER A 93 10.88 -13.28 0.32
C SER A 93 9.78 -13.89 -0.55
N LEU A 94 8.59 -13.29 -0.57
CA LEU A 94 7.48 -13.69 -1.44
C LEU A 94 7.80 -13.32 -2.89
N ASP A 95 8.26 -12.11 -3.17
CA ASP A 95 8.65 -11.67 -4.52
C ASP A 95 9.77 -12.55 -5.10
N LEU A 96 10.79 -12.87 -4.29
CA LEU A 96 11.86 -13.80 -4.67
C LEU A 96 11.33 -15.22 -4.92
N ALA A 97 10.46 -15.73 -4.04
CA ALA A 97 9.89 -17.06 -4.19
C ALA A 97 8.96 -17.17 -5.41
N VAL A 98 8.20 -16.12 -5.72
CA VAL A 98 7.38 -16.03 -6.93
C VAL A 98 8.26 -15.97 -8.18
N LEU A 99 9.31 -15.15 -8.17
CA LEU A 99 10.25 -15.08 -9.29
C LEU A 99 11.01 -16.40 -9.49
N GLU A 100 11.37 -17.08 -8.41
CA GLU A 100 12.00 -18.41 -8.44
C GLU A 100 11.01 -19.48 -8.96
N SER A 101 9.75 -19.44 -8.53
CA SER A 101 8.73 -20.35 -9.07
C SER A 101 8.45 -20.11 -10.55
N ASP A 102 8.33 -18.84 -10.96
CA ASP A 102 8.09 -18.46 -12.35
C ASP A 102 9.28 -18.86 -13.23
N LEU A 103 10.51 -18.66 -12.75
CA LEU A 103 11.71 -19.08 -13.45
C LEU A 103 11.80 -20.60 -13.57
N GLN A 104 11.46 -21.34 -12.51
CA GLN A 104 11.45 -22.80 -12.52
C GLN A 104 10.39 -23.34 -13.48
N GLU A 105 9.17 -22.80 -13.44
CA GLU A 105 8.09 -23.16 -14.36
C GLU A 105 8.45 -22.82 -15.81
N THR A 106 9.07 -21.66 -16.03
CA THR A 106 9.63 -21.26 -17.33
C THR A 106 10.68 -22.24 -17.82
N LEU A 107 11.60 -22.66 -16.95
CA LEU A 107 12.65 -23.61 -17.27
C LEU A 107 12.02 -24.96 -17.63
N ASP A 108 11.09 -25.45 -16.84
CA ASP A 108 10.39 -26.72 -17.05
C ASP A 108 9.55 -26.70 -18.36
N LEU A 109 8.91 -25.57 -18.68
CA LEU A 109 8.21 -25.36 -19.95
C LEU A 109 9.17 -25.33 -21.14
N CYS A 110 10.31 -24.63 -21.03
CA CYS A 110 11.35 -24.59 -22.05
C CYS A 110 11.92 -26.00 -22.29
N VAL A 111 12.24 -26.74 -21.22
CA VAL A 111 12.72 -28.15 -21.26
C VAL A 111 11.66 -29.05 -21.91
N GLY A 112 10.43 -28.98 -21.42
CA GLY A 112 9.33 -29.86 -21.82
C GLY A 112 8.92 -29.68 -23.28
N LYS A 113 9.04 -28.47 -23.83
CA LYS A 113 8.61 -28.14 -25.20
C LYS A 113 9.73 -28.23 -26.23
N TYR A 114 11.00 -27.94 -25.87
CA TYR A 114 12.15 -28.30 -26.73
C TYR A 114 12.28 -29.82 -26.93
N ALA A 115 11.77 -30.63 -26.00
CA ALA A 115 11.68 -32.08 -26.15
C ALA A 115 10.65 -32.54 -27.20
N ILE A 116 9.75 -31.66 -27.67
CA ILE A 116 8.62 -32.04 -28.54
C ILE A 116 8.88 -31.76 -30.03
N ASP A 117 9.82 -30.88 -30.41
CA ASP A 117 10.07 -30.55 -31.84
C ASP A 117 11.42 -31.01 -32.40
N VAL A 118 12.08 -31.95 -31.73
CA VAL A 118 13.25 -32.64 -32.31
C VAL A 118 12.96 -34.12 -32.35
N GLN A 119 12.75 -34.64 -33.56
CA GLN A 119 12.78 -36.08 -33.84
C GLN A 119 14.19 -36.65 -33.61
N THR A 120 14.66 -36.67 -32.36
CA THR A 120 15.71 -37.56 -31.85
C THR A 120 15.66 -37.48 -30.33
N SER A 121 14.94 -38.43 -29.76
CA SER A 121 14.67 -38.67 -28.35
C SER A 121 15.94 -38.82 -27.49
N ALA A 122 15.86 -38.32 -26.26
CA ALA A 122 16.65 -38.64 -25.06
C ALA A 122 17.84 -37.74 -24.67
N GLY A 123 18.44 -36.94 -25.56
CA GLY A 123 19.67 -36.19 -25.22
C GLY A 123 19.53 -34.71 -24.84
N VAL A 124 18.38 -34.08 -25.07
CA VAL A 124 18.24 -32.62 -24.98
C VAL A 124 17.68 -32.14 -23.63
N ALA A 125 16.73 -32.87 -23.03
CA ALA A 125 16.23 -32.53 -21.69
C ALA A 125 17.33 -32.61 -20.62
N GLU A 126 18.26 -33.55 -20.77
CA GLU A 126 19.46 -33.68 -19.92
C GLU A 126 20.42 -32.48 -20.09
N LYS A 127 20.44 -31.88 -21.29
CA LYS A 127 21.33 -30.77 -21.66
C LYS A 127 20.80 -29.38 -21.28
N ILE A 128 19.49 -29.25 -21.08
CA ILE A 128 18.87 -27.97 -20.65
C ILE A 128 19.03 -27.76 -19.14
N PHE A 129 19.02 -28.84 -18.33
CA PHE A 129 19.43 -28.78 -16.92
C PHE A 129 20.92 -28.44 -16.73
N GLU A 130 21.74 -28.56 -17.78
CA GLU A 130 23.15 -28.15 -17.81
C GLU A 130 23.35 -26.69 -18.27
N LEU A 131 22.29 -25.97 -18.67
CA LEU A 131 22.43 -24.57 -19.08
C LEU A 131 22.66 -23.67 -17.86
N GLU A 132 23.90 -23.23 -17.66
CA GLU A 132 24.24 -22.28 -16.60
C GLU A 132 23.50 -20.94 -16.72
N ARG A 133 23.10 -20.55 -17.94
CA ARG A 133 22.52 -19.23 -18.23
C ARG A 133 21.53 -19.28 -19.38
N ILE A 134 20.45 -18.53 -19.23
CA ILE A 134 19.47 -18.21 -20.26
C ILE A 134 19.39 -16.69 -20.44
N VAL A 135 18.75 -16.24 -21.51
CA VAL A 135 18.50 -14.82 -21.77
C VAL A 135 17.00 -14.60 -21.91
N LEU A 136 16.47 -13.68 -21.11
CA LEU A 136 15.08 -13.25 -21.18
C LEU A 136 15.00 -11.93 -21.93
N VAL A 137 14.04 -11.84 -22.86
CA VAL A 137 13.71 -10.62 -23.59
C VAL A 137 12.24 -10.29 -23.34
N PHE A 138 12.02 -9.05 -22.94
CA PHE A 138 10.69 -8.48 -22.72
C PHE A 138 10.45 -7.41 -23.78
N THR A 139 9.25 -7.40 -24.35
CA THR A 139 8.83 -6.41 -25.35
C THR A 139 7.52 -5.77 -24.91
N ASP A 140 7.28 -4.54 -25.34
CA ASP A 140 6.01 -3.83 -25.11
C ASP A 140 5.86 -2.74 -26.17
N ILE A 141 4.62 -2.43 -26.57
CA ILE A 141 4.35 -1.31 -27.46
C ILE A 141 4.20 -0.04 -26.62
N LEU A 142 5.06 0.95 -26.89
CA LEU A 142 4.99 2.25 -26.21
C LEU A 142 3.64 2.93 -26.48
N ASP A 143 3.01 3.46 -25.43
CA ASP A 143 1.73 4.19 -25.46
C ASP A 143 0.53 3.39 -26.01
N SER A 144 0.57 2.06 -25.92
CA SER A 144 -0.50 1.17 -26.41
C SER A 144 -1.89 1.49 -25.87
N THR A 145 -1.99 1.79 -24.58
CA THR A 145 -3.26 2.21 -23.95
C THR A 145 -3.84 3.48 -24.57
N LEU A 146 -2.99 4.44 -24.94
CA LEU A 146 -3.40 5.69 -25.57
C LEU A 146 -3.81 5.46 -27.03
N MET A 147 -3.06 4.63 -27.76
CA MET A 147 -3.40 4.25 -29.14
C MET A 147 -4.73 3.49 -29.22
N ALA A 148 -4.95 2.54 -28.33
CA ALA A 148 -6.19 1.77 -28.24
C ALA A 148 -7.40 2.66 -27.91
N ALA A 149 -7.19 3.71 -27.10
CA ALA A 149 -8.24 4.67 -26.77
C ALA A 149 -8.58 5.62 -27.94
N GLU A 150 -7.60 5.98 -28.76
CA GLU A 150 -7.81 6.87 -29.92
C GLU A 150 -8.54 6.14 -31.07
N ASP A 151 -8.01 5.00 -31.51
CA ASP A 151 -8.64 4.17 -32.54
C ASP A 151 -8.30 2.70 -32.32
N ALA A 152 -9.20 2.00 -31.63
CA ALA A 152 -9.05 0.58 -31.31
C ALA A 152 -8.94 -0.33 -32.55
N LEU A 153 -9.52 0.05 -33.69
CA LEU A 153 -9.45 -0.72 -34.92
C LEU A 153 -8.05 -0.61 -35.54
N MET A 154 -7.55 0.61 -35.68
CA MET A 154 -6.19 0.84 -36.21
C MET A 154 -5.13 0.30 -35.27
N TYR A 155 -5.30 0.44 -33.95
CA TYR A 155 -4.39 -0.14 -32.97
C TYR A 155 -4.34 -1.67 -33.06
N ARG A 156 -5.50 -2.35 -33.18
CA ARG A 156 -5.52 -3.81 -33.37
C ARG A 156 -4.77 -4.23 -34.63
N HIS A 157 -4.95 -3.51 -35.73
CA HIS A 157 -4.22 -3.81 -36.96
C HIS A 157 -2.70 -3.60 -36.80
N ALA A 158 -2.28 -2.57 -36.08
CA ALA A 158 -0.87 -2.37 -35.75
C ALA A 158 -0.32 -3.51 -34.87
N GLN A 159 -1.09 -3.93 -33.87
CA GLN A 159 -0.74 -5.03 -32.98
C GLN A 159 -0.61 -6.37 -33.74
N GLU A 160 -1.52 -6.66 -34.68
CA GLU A 160 -1.44 -7.87 -35.52
C GLU A 160 -0.15 -7.93 -36.35
N ILE A 161 0.28 -6.79 -36.91
CA ILE A 161 1.54 -6.69 -37.65
C ILE A 161 2.75 -6.85 -36.71
N HIS A 162 2.73 -6.17 -35.56
CA HIS A 162 3.74 -6.28 -34.52
C HIS A 162 3.94 -7.74 -34.06
N ASP A 163 2.84 -8.40 -33.69
CA ASP A 163 2.81 -9.80 -33.27
C ASP A 163 3.39 -10.74 -34.33
N SER A 164 3.05 -10.51 -35.60
CA SER A 164 3.55 -11.30 -36.71
C SER A 164 5.07 -11.15 -36.86
N ILE A 165 5.60 -9.93 -36.74
CA ILE A 165 7.04 -9.65 -36.85
C ILE A 165 7.78 -10.29 -35.66
N ILE A 166 7.28 -10.12 -34.44
CA ILE A 166 7.89 -10.74 -33.26
C ILE A 166 7.93 -12.25 -33.42
N ARG A 167 6.81 -12.91 -33.69
CA ARG A 167 6.76 -14.38 -33.83
C ARG A 167 7.65 -14.89 -34.96
N HIS A 168 7.77 -14.14 -36.05
CA HIS A 168 8.71 -14.46 -37.12
C HIS A 168 10.16 -14.48 -36.61
N HIS A 169 10.59 -13.43 -35.89
CA HIS A 169 11.95 -13.35 -35.35
C HIS A 169 12.21 -14.32 -34.19
N ILE A 170 11.20 -14.66 -33.40
CA ILE A 170 11.30 -15.73 -32.40
C ILE A 170 11.70 -17.04 -33.11
N ALA A 171 10.94 -17.43 -34.13
CA ALA A 171 11.22 -18.66 -34.90
C ALA A 171 12.57 -18.61 -35.62
N LEU A 172 12.92 -17.46 -36.23
CA LEU A 172 14.18 -17.28 -36.97
C LEU A 172 15.43 -17.43 -36.08
N ASN A 173 15.34 -16.99 -34.82
CA ASN A 173 16.46 -16.97 -33.88
C ASN A 173 16.37 -18.07 -32.82
N ASN A 174 15.56 -19.12 -33.05
CA ASN A 174 15.35 -20.25 -32.14
C ASN A 174 14.95 -19.82 -30.71
N GLY A 175 14.20 -18.72 -30.59
CA GLY A 175 13.63 -18.24 -29.34
C GLY A 175 12.38 -19.02 -28.95
N TYR A 176 11.99 -18.90 -27.69
CA TYR A 176 10.77 -19.49 -27.16
C TYR A 176 9.85 -18.40 -26.62
N GLU A 177 8.65 -18.27 -27.20
CA GLU A 177 7.55 -17.44 -26.66
C GLU A 177 7.06 -18.10 -25.36
N MET A 178 7.43 -17.53 -24.23
CA MET A 178 7.06 -18.02 -22.90
C MET A 178 5.65 -17.58 -22.54
N ASN A 179 5.37 -16.30 -22.71
CA ASN A 179 4.10 -15.70 -22.38
C ASN A 179 3.84 -14.47 -23.26
N THR A 180 2.56 -14.14 -23.41
CA THR A 180 2.12 -12.95 -24.15
C THR A 180 0.93 -12.34 -23.41
N GLN A 181 1.05 -11.08 -23.01
CA GLN A 181 0.01 -10.33 -22.31
C GLN A 181 -0.35 -9.07 -23.11
N GLY A 182 -1.43 -9.15 -23.89
CA GLY A 182 -1.80 -8.07 -24.78
C GLY A 182 -0.77 -7.88 -25.89
N ASP A 183 -0.08 -6.76 -25.88
CA ASP A 183 0.99 -6.34 -26.79
C ASP A 183 2.41 -6.63 -26.27
N SER A 184 2.53 -7.16 -25.06
CA SER A 184 3.82 -7.54 -24.48
C SER A 184 4.13 -9.02 -24.69
N PHE A 185 5.37 -9.32 -25.10
CA PHE A 185 5.92 -10.67 -25.19
C PHE A 185 7.06 -10.88 -24.21
N GLU A 186 7.08 -12.06 -23.59
CA GLU A 186 8.15 -12.59 -22.75
C GLU A 186 8.78 -13.79 -23.47
N ILE A 187 10.08 -13.69 -23.77
CA ILE A 187 10.76 -14.60 -24.70
C ILE A 187 12.06 -15.09 -24.08
N VAL A 188 12.34 -16.39 -24.24
CA VAL A 188 13.56 -17.05 -23.75
C VAL A 188 14.47 -17.41 -24.92
N PHE A 189 15.76 -17.12 -24.77
CA PHE A 189 16.83 -17.57 -25.66
C PHE A 189 17.91 -18.32 -24.87
N ILE A 190 18.53 -19.32 -25.52
CA ILE A 190 19.62 -20.10 -24.93
C ILE A 190 20.96 -19.34 -24.89
N ASP A 191 21.11 -18.29 -25.70
CA ASP A 191 22.34 -17.51 -25.80
C ASP A 191 22.07 -16.03 -26.12
N THR A 192 23.06 -15.20 -25.81
CA THR A 192 22.98 -13.73 -25.96
C THR A 192 23.02 -13.25 -27.40
N LEU A 193 23.65 -14.01 -28.31
CA LEU A 193 23.74 -13.62 -29.72
C LEU A 193 22.38 -13.77 -30.39
N SER A 194 21.68 -14.88 -30.15
CA SER A 194 20.32 -15.13 -30.66
C SER A 194 19.33 -14.06 -30.16
N ALA A 195 19.38 -13.72 -28.87
CA ALA A 195 18.57 -12.64 -28.31
C ALA A 195 18.89 -11.27 -28.94
N ALA A 196 20.17 -10.95 -29.13
CA ALA A 196 20.58 -9.69 -29.75
C ALA A 196 20.18 -9.61 -31.24
N GLN A 197 20.27 -10.72 -31.97
CA GLN A 197 19.82 -10.83 -33.36
C GLN A 197 18.30 -10.65 -33.46
N PHE A 198 17.54 -11.26 -32.56
CA PHE A 198 16.10 -11.05 -32.40
C PHE A 198 15.79 -9.57 -32.20
N CYS A 199 16.37 -8.93 -31.18
CA CYS A 199 16.09 -7.52 -30.86
C CYS A 199 16.37 -6.61 -32.05
N LYS A 200 17.50 -6.82 -32.73
CA LYS A 200 17.87 -6.05 -33.93
C LYS A 200 16.90 -6.30 -35.08
N GLY A 201 16.58 -7.57 -35.37
CA GLY A 201 15.71 -7.97 -36.47
C GLY A 201 14.31 -7.38 -36.35
N VAL A 202 13.70 -7.51 -35.16
CA VAL A 202 12.38 -6.93 -34.85
C VAL A 202 12.36 -5.43 -35.08
N GLN A 203 13.34 -4.69 -34.54
CA GLN A 203 13.37 -3.23 -34.68
C GLN A 203 13.56 -2.78 -36.13
N LEU A 204 14.36 -3.51 -36.92
CA LEU A 204 14.54 -3.21 -38.34
C LEU A 204 13.27 -3.48 -39.15
N ASP A 205 12.60 -4.61 -38.90
CA ASP A 205 11.38 -4.96 -39.64
C ASP A 205 10.22 -4.04 -39.26
N LEU A 206 10.07 -3.67 -37.98
CA LEU A 206 9.09 -2.66 -37.55
C LEU A 206 9.36 -1.31 -38.23
N LEU A 207 10.63 -0.91 -38.37
CA LEU A 207 11.00 0.34 -39.04
C LEU A 207 10.71 0.29 -40.56
N GLN A 208 10.97 -0.85 -41.21
CA GLN A 208 10.80 -1.01 -42.67
C GLN A 208 9.38 -1.37 -43.09
N THR A 209 8.52 -1.72 -42.13
CA THR A 209 7.12 -2.05 -42.38
C THR A 209 6.39 -0.89 -43.03
N ALA A 210 5.66 -1.17 -44.10
CA ALA A 210 4.78 -0.21 -44.75
C ALA A 210 3.50 -0.01 -43.92
N TRP A 211 3.59 0.80 -42.87
CA TRP A 211 2.47 1.07 -41.97
C TRP A 211 1.30 1.73 -42.69
N HIS A 212 0.08 1.25 -42.38
CA HIS A 212 -1.14 1.84 -42.92
C HIS A 212 -1.24 3.32 -42.51
N PRO A 213 -1.67 4.25 -43.39
CA PRO A 213 -1.76 5.67 -43.05
C PRO A 213 -2.68 5.98 -41.86
N GLY A 214 -3.64 5.09 -41.55
CA GLY A 214 -4.46 5.18 -40.35
C GLY A 214 -3.69 4.88 -39.06
N ILE A 215 -2.73 3.96 -39.10
CA ILE A 215 -1.84 3.65 -37.97
C ILE A 215 -0.90 4.83 -37.71
N LEU A 216 -0.38 5.47 -38.76
CA LEU A 216 0.47 6.68 -38.66
C LEU A 216 -0.27 7.94 -38.13
N LYS A 217 -1.58 7.83 -37.87
CA LYS A 217 -2.35 8.89 -37.18
C LYS A 217 -2.53 8.60 -35.70
N LEU A 218 -2.21 7.38 -35.25
CA LEU A 218 -2.26 7.04 -33.84
C LEU A 218 -1.21 7.86 -33.06
N PRO A 219 -1.46 8.14 -31.77
CA PRO A 219 -0.50 8.78 -30.89
C PRO A 219 0.84 8.05 -30.92
N SER A 220 1.94 8.81 -30.94
CA SER A 220 3.32 8.29 -30.97
C SER A 220 3.73 7.51 -32.23
N CYS A 221 2.81 7.14 -33.13
CA CYS A 221 3.10 6.53 -34.43
C CYS A 221 3.37 7.60 -35.50
N HIS A 222 4.62 8.07 -35.61
CA HIS A 222 5.02 9.04 -36.62
C HIS A 222 6.23 8.56 -37.42
N VAL A 223 6.37 9.07 -38.65
CA VAL A 223 7.51 8.76 -39.50
C VAL A 223 8.78 9.36 -38.88
N VAL A 224 9.75 8.51 -38.59
CA VAL A 224 11.08 8.91 -38.14
C VAL A 224 12.01 8.95 -39.34
N LEU A 225 12.77 10.03 -39.50
CA LEU A 225 13.77 10.16 -40.55
C LEU A 225 15.14 9.70 -40.04
N GLY A 226 15.84 8.91 -40.82
CA GLY A 226 17.23 8.55 -40.56
C GLY A 226 18.16 9.78 -40.60
N MET A 227 19.39 9.62 -40.10
CA MET A 227 20.40 10.71 -40.08
C MET A 227 20.75 11.25 -41.48
N ASN A 228 20.41 10.50 -42.54
CA ASN A 228 20.55 10.89 -43.94
C ASN A 228 19.33 11.64 -44.50
N GLY A 229 18.34 11.97 -43.67
CA GLY A 229 17.11 12.68 -44.05
C GLY A 229 16.13 11.86 -44.88
N LYS A 230 16.31 10.54 -44.96
CA LYS A 230 15.38 9.64 -45.64
C LYS A 230 14.52 8.90 -44.60
N PRO A 231 13.25 8.61 -44.92
CA PRO A 231 12.45 7.69 -44.13
C PRO A 231 13.08 6.29 -44.14
#